data_AF-A0A7W0RYD3-F1
#
_entry.id   AF-A0A7W0RYD3-F1
#
_cell.length_a   1.000
_cell.length_b   1.000
_cell.length_c   1.000
_cell.angle_alpha   90.00
_cell.angle_beta   90.00
_cell.angle_gamma   90.00
#
_symmetry.space_group_name_H-M   'P 1'
#
loop_
_entity.id
_entity.type
_entity.pdbx_description
1 polymer ?
#
loop_
_entity_poly.entity_id
_entity_poly.type
_entity_poly.pdbx_seq_one_letter_code
_entity_poly.pdbx_strand_id
1 'polypeptide(L)'
;VALAVGASGGAALRAALLAGAPGADVSLTQLRDRVSSSGALFDGRLRVVTVERGSGRRVVFGAPGAPPAGVGEAVQASCSVPWIFAPVLIGERQYVDGGVWSNTNLDVAPAGRDTQVLCLNPIASVEIALASPFGALRAIAGSAAALETLAVRSRGARVRMLGPAGDTARVMGPNLMNPRPRDEVLAGGYAQGLRLGGGRPPSRATA
;
A
#
# COMPACT_ATOMS: atom_id res chain seq x y z
N VAL A 1 -8.52 3.41 17.36
CA VAL A 1 -9.60 4.37 17.65
C VAL A 1 -9.30 5.79 17.12
N ALA A 2 -8.06 6.30 17.20
CA ALA A 2 -7.76 7.71 16.86
C ALA A 2 -7.95 8.18 15.39
N LEU A 3 -8.11 7.29 14.40
CA LEU A 3 -8.41 7.67 13.00
C LEU A 3 -9.86 7.41 12.57
N ALA A 4 -10.72 6.93 13.49
CA ALA A 4 -12.13 6.70 13.19
C ALA A 4 -12.95 8.00 13.11
N VAL A 5 -12.47 9.08 13.74
CA VAL A 5 -13.23 10.34 13.89
C VAL A 5 -13.29 11.17 12.59
N GLY A 6 -12.46 10.87 11.59
CA GLY A 6 -12.55 11.45 10.23
C GLY A 6 -13.22 10.56 9.18
N ALA A 7 -13.71 9.37 9.58
CA ALA A 7 -14.02 8.29 8.64
C ALA A 7 -15.31 8.50 7.83
N SER A 8 -16.28 9.27 8.33
CA SER A 8 -17.55 9.51 7.63
C SER A 8 -17.51 10.73 6.72
N GLY A 9 -16.93 11.85 7.17
CA GLY A 9 -16.83 13.09 6.37
C GLY A 9 -15.96 12.94 5.13
N GLY A 10 -14.82 12.24 5.25
CA GLY A 10 -13.95 11.96 4.10
C GLY A 10 -14.47 10.85 3.18
N ALA A 11 -15.37 9.98 3.65
CA ALA A 11 -15.85 8.85 2.85
C ALA A 11 -16.75 9.33 1.70
N ALA A 12 -17.69 10.24 1.97
CA ALA A 12 -18.55 10.82 0.93
C ALA A 12 -17.73 11.56 -0.15
N LEU A 13 -16.71 12.32 0.26
CA LEU A 13 -15.80 13.00 -0.68
C LEU A 13 -15.04 11.99 -1.55
N ARG A 14 -14.50 10.91 -0.96
CA ARG A 14 -13.83 9.84 -1.71
C ARG A 14 -14.78 9.14 -2.67
N ALA A 15 -16.00 8.81 -2.23
CA ALA A 15 -17.01 8.20 -3.09
C ALA A 15 -17.32 9.08 -4.30
N ALA A 16 -17.51 10.39 -4.10
CA ALA A 16 -17.75 11.33 -5.19
C ALA A 16 -16.57 11.40 -6.18
N LEU A 17 -15.34 11.45 -5.68
CA LEU A 17 -14.14 11.43 -6.51
C LEU A 17 -14.00 10.14 -7.32
N LEU A 18 -14.31 8.99 -6.71
CA LEU A 18 -14.24 7.68 -7.37
C LEU A 18 -15.41 7.43 -8.34
N ALA A 19 -16.56 8.07 -8.12
CA ALA A 19 -17.68 8.05 -9.06
C ALA A 19 -17.36 8.83 -10.33
N GLY A 20 -16.65 9.97 -10.20
CA GLY A 20 -16.20 10.79 -11.33
C GLY A 20 -14.93 10.28 -12.03
N ALA A 21 -14.30 9.22 -11.52
CA ALA A 21 -13.12 8.62 -12.15
C ALA A 21 -13.51 7.92 -13.47
N PRO A 22 -12.87 8.25 -14.62
CA PRO A 22 -13.05 7.49 -15.85
C PRO A 22 -12.79 6.01 -15.61
N GLY A 23 -13.64 5.17 -16.20
CA GLY A 23 -13.47 3.72 -16.16
C GLY A 23 -12.13 3.34 -16.80
N ALA A 24 -11.39 2.48 -16.12
CA ALA A 24 -10.24 1.80 -16.70
C ALA A 24 -10.63 0.36 -16.98
N ASP A 25 -10.29 -0.15 -18.17
CA ASP A 25 -10.62 -1.52 -18.58
C ASP A 25 -9.49 -2.52 -18.31
N VAL A 26 -8.33 -2.03 -17.86
CA VAL A 26 -7.17 -2.87 -17.57
C VAL A 26 -7.39 -3.60 -16.26
N SER A 27 -7.58 -4.92 -16.34
CA SER A 27 -7.72 -5.79 -15.17
C SER A 27 -6.39 -6.38 -14.71
N LEU A 28 -6.23 -6.50 -13.39
CA LEU A 28 -5.12 -7.19 -12.74
C LEU A 28 -5.39 -8.70 -12.50
N THR A 29 -6.17 -9.36 -13.36
CA THR A 29 -6.53 -10.78 -13.21
C THR A 29 -5.29 -11.69 -13.10
N GLN A 30 -4.22 -11.41 -13.85
CA GLN A 30 -2.98 -12.20 -13.74
C GLN A 30 -2.33 -12.09 -12.35
N LEU A 31 -2.42 -10.93 -11.68
CA LEU A 31 -1.95 -10.77 -10.31
C LEU A 31 -2.81 -11.59 -9.35
N ARG A 32 -4.14 -11.52 -9.50
CA ARG A 32 -5.09 -12.33 -8.73
C ARG A 32 -4.72 -13.81 -8.81
N ASP A 33 -4.56 -14.34 -10.01
CA ASP A 33 -4.34 -15.77 -10.23
C ASP A 33 -3.00 -16.23 -9.63
N ARG A 34 -1.93 -15.41 -9.75
CA ARG A 34 -0.63 -15.68 -9.12
C ARG A 34 -0.68 -15.68 -7.60
N VAL A 35 -1.45 -14.77 -7.01
CA VAL A 35 -1.63 -14.71 -5.56
C VAL A 35 -2.47 -15.89 -5.08
N SER A 36 -3.54 -16.23 -5.80
CA SER A 36 -4.38 -17.40 -5.49
C SER A 36 -3.58 -18.70 -5.55
N SER A 37 -2.67 -18.86 -6.52
CA SER A 37 -1.83 -20.05 -6.64
C SER A 37 -0.73 -20.16 -5.57
N SER A 38 -0.45 -19.08 -4.82
CA SER A 38 0.52 -19.12 -3.72
C SER A 38 0.03 -19.89 -2.49
N GLY A 39 -1.27 -20.18 -2.40
CA GLY A 39 -1.89 -20.79 -1.22
C GLY A 39 -2.06 -19.85 -0.02
N ALA A 40 -1.90 -18.54 -0.21
CA ALA A 40 -2.12 -17.55 0.84
C ALA A 40 -3.59 -17.55 1.30
N LEU A 41 -3.80 -17.49 2.61
CA LEU A 41 -5.12 -17.49 3.25
C LEU A 41 -5.23 -16.34 4.26
N PHE A 42 -6.47 -15.91 4.54
CA PHE A 42 -6.77 -15.01 5.64
C PHE A 42 -6.81 -15.78 6.97
N ASP A 43 -5.64 -15.99 7.56
CA ASP A 43 -5.43 -16.72 8.83
C ASP A 43 -5.39 -15.81 10.08
N GLY A 44 -5.83 -14.55 9.94
CA GLY A 44 -5.79 -13.51 10.98
C GLY A 44 -4.48 -12.71 11.04
N ARG A 45 -3.42 -13.14 10.34
CA ARG A 45 -2.15 -12.39 10.25
C ARG A 45 -2.17 -11.43 9.08
N LEU A 46 -2.65 -11.89 7.92
CA LEU A 46 -2.73 -11.08 6.71
C LEU A 46 -3.92 -10.10 6.75
N ARG A 47 -3.65 -8.84 6.38
CA ARG A 47 -4.66 -7.80 6.18
C ARG A 47 -4.40 -7.15 4.83
N VAL A 48 -5.45 -7.04 4.02
CA VAL A 48 -5.38 -6.41 2.69
C VAL A 48 -6.38 -5.27 2.66
N VAL A 49 -5.90 -4.06 2.35
CA VAL A 49 -6.68 -2.84 2.50
C VAL A 49 -7.17 -2.32 1.17
N THR A 50 -8.46 -2.06 1.09
CA THR A 50 -9.13 -1.51 -0.09
C THR A 50 -10.05 -0.36 0.31
N VAL A 51 -10.57 0.35 -0.68
CA VAL A 51 -11.69 1.29 -0.51
C VAL A 51 -12.87 0.79 -1.32
N GLU A 52 -14.03 0.70 -0.69
CA GLU A 52 -15.29 0.39 -1.37
C GLU A 52 -15.77 1.63 -2.13
N ARG A 53 -15.95 1.48 -3.44
CA ARG A 53 -16.10 2.60 -4.38
C ARG A 53 -17.35 3.43 -4.13
N GLY A 54 -18.48 2.79 -3.82
CA GLY A 54 -19.77 3.45 -3.66
C GLY A 54 -19.87 4.25 -2.36
N SER A 55 -19.34 3.72 -1.26
CA SER A 55 -19.35 4.44 0.03
C SER A 55 -18.10 5.27 0.32
N GLY A 56 -16.99 5.02 -0.39
CA GLY A 56 -15.69 5.63 -0.11
C GLY A 56 -15.07 5.20 1.22
N ARG A 57 -15.59 4.13 1.84
CA ARG A 57 -15.12 3.60 3.13
C ARG A 57 -13.98 2.61 2.92
N ARG A 58 -13.00 2.65 3.82
CA ARG A 58 -11.93 1.65 3.88
C ARG A 58 -12.49 0.28 4.31
N VAL A 59 -12.11 -0.76 3.59
CA VAL A 59 -12.36 -2.16 3.94
C VAL A 59 -11.03 -2.87 4.12
N VAL A 60 -10.93 -3.69 5.15
CA VAL A 60 -9.70 -4.44 5.50
C VAL A 60 -10.03 -5.92 5.45
N PHE A 61 -9.80 -6.55 4.30
CA PHE A 61 -9.96 -8.00 4.17
C PHE A 61 -8.99 -8.73 5.11
N GLY A 62 -9.47 -9.79 5.75
CA GLY A 62 -8.74 -10.52 6.80
C GLY A 62 -8.87 -9.95 8.21
N ALA A 63 -9.51 -8.79 8.38
CA ALA A 63 -9.89 -8.29 9.71
C ALA A 63 -11.20 -8.94 10.21
N PRO A 64 -11.43 -9.00 11.53
CA PRO A 64 -12.73 -9.43 12.08
C PRO A 64 -13.89 -8.61 11.51
N GLY A 65 -14.93 -9.29 11.02
CA GLY A 65 -16.11 -8.65 10.43
C GLY A 65 -15.92 -8.13 8.99
N ALA A 66 -14.76 -8.39 8.37
CA ALA A 66 -14.57 -8.09 6.96
C ALA A 66 -15.47 -8.97 6.06
N PRO A 67 -15.92 -8.47 4.90
CA PRO A 67 -16.65 -9.29 3.95
C PRO A 67 -15.78 -10.46 3.45
N PRO A 68 -16.40 -11.60 3.11
CA PRO A 68 -15.66 -12.76 2.60
C PRO A 68 -15.04 -12.44 1.23
N ALA A 69 -13.78 -12.84 1.05
CA ALA A 69 -13.04 -12.73 -0.21
C ALA A 69 -11.85 -13.68 -0.22
N GLY A 70 -11.43 -14.13 -1.41
CA GLY A 70 -10.13 -14.78 -1.58
C GLY A 70 -8.97 -13.77 -1.44
N VAL A 71 -7.80 -14.22 -0.99
CA VAL A 71 -6.62 -13.35 -0.88
C VAL A 71 -6.24 -12.75 -2.23
N GLY A 72 -6.31 -13.52 -3.32
CA GLY A 72 -6.04 -13.03 -4.67
C GLY A 72 -6.98 -11.91 -5.10
N GLU A 73 -8.28 -12.02 -4.81
CA GLU A 73 -9.28 -10.99 -5.15
C GLU A 73 -9.05 -9.72 -4.34
N ALA A 74 -8.80 -9.85 -3.04
CA ALA A 74 -8.50 -8.73 -2.17
C ALA A 74 -7.22 -8.00 -2.61
N VAL A 75 -6.17 -8.73 -3.00
CA VAL A 75 -4.92 -8.14 -3.51
C VAL A 75 -5.13 -7.47 -4.86
N GLN A 76 -5.89 -8.09 -5.77
CA GLN A 76 -6.27 -7.47 -7.03
C GLN A 76 -6.97 -6.13 -6.78
N ALA A 77 -7.97 -6.10 -5.90
CA ALA A 77 -8.68 -4.89 -5.52
C ALA A 77 -7.75 -3.84 -4.88
N SER A 78 -6.86 -4.28 -3.99
CA SER A 78 -5.90 -3.42 -3.29
C SER A 78 -4.86 -2.81 -4.22
N CYS A 79 -4.61 -3.37 -5.40
CA CYS A 79 -3.69 -2.85 -6.40
C CYS A 79 -4.41 -2.15 -7.58
N SER A 80 -5.75 -2.14 -7.58
CA SER A 80 -6.54 -1.47 -8.61
C SER A 80 -6.59 0.04 -8.37
N VAL A 81 -5.48 0.72 -8.67
CA VAL A 81 -5.36 2.18 -8.59
C VAL A 81 -6.43 2.82 -9.47
N PRO A 82 -7.28 3.72 -8.94
CA PRO A 82 -8.26 4.44 -9.75
C PRO A 82 -7.61 5.09 -10.97
N TRP A 83 -8.36 5.24 -12.06
CA TRP A 83 -7.90 5.78 -13.36
C TRP A 83 -6.91 4.91 -14.15
N ILE A 84 -6.21 3.97 -13.50
CA ILE A 84 -5.23 3.09 -14.16
C ILE A 84 -5.81 1.69 -14.38
N PHE A 85 -6.49 1.15 -13.38
CA PHE A 85 -7.00 -0.22 -13.39
C PHE A 85 -8.49 -0.29 -13.07
N ALA A 86 -9.15 -1.31 -13.61
CA ALA A 86 -10.56 -1.57 -13.36
C ALA A 86 -10.83 -1.81 -11.87
N PRO A 87 -11.91 -1.23 -11.30
CA PRO A 87 -12.40 -1.62 -9.98
C PRO A 87 -12.74 -3.12 -9.96
N VAL A 88 -12.50 -3.77 -8.84
CA VAL A 88 -12.74 -5.21 -8.69
C VAL A 88 -14.06 -5.44 -7.98
N LEU A 89 -14.93 -6.24 -8.59
CA LEU A 89 -16.18 -6.68 -7.98
C LEU A 89 -15.88 -7.86 -7.03
N ILE A 90 -16.19 -7.71 -5.75
CA ILE A 90 -16.11 -8.79 -4.74
C ILE A 90 -17.48 -8.86 -4.05
N GLY A 91 -18.18 -9.98 -4.23
CA GLY A 91 -19.62 -10.04 -3.95
C GLY A 91 -20.38 -9.03 -4.81
N GLU A 92 -21.17 -8.17 -4.19
CA GLU A 92 -22.00 -7.17 -4.89
C GLU A 92 -21.38 -5.76 -4.89
N ARG A 93 -20.12 -5.62 -4.45
CA ARG A 93 -19.49 -4.32 -4.22
C ARG A 93 -18.21 -4.16 -5.02
N GLN A 94 -17.97 -2.94 -5.51
CA GLN A 94 -16.75 -2.60 -6.22
C GLN A 94 -15.70 -2.04 -5.26
N TYR A 95 -14.47 -2.50 -5.40
CA TYR A 95 -13.34 -2.11 -4.58
C TYR A 95 -12.19 -1.58 -5.44
N VAL A 96 -11.46 -0.62 -4.88
CA VAL A 96 -10.26 -0.01 -5.47
C VAL A 96 -9.13 0.02 -4.45
N ASP A 97 -7.97 0.48 -4.90
CA ASP A 97 -6.73 0.57 -4.15
C ASP A 97 -6.89 1.27 -2.79
N GLY A 98 -6.29 0.67 -1.75
CA GLY A 98 -6.31 1.19 -0.38
C GLY A 98 -5.55 2.51 -0.17
N GLY A 99 -4.69 2.88 -1.12
CA GLY A 99 -3.97 4.15 -1.22
C GLY A 99 -4.89 5.37 -1.28
N VAL A 100 -6.12 5.20 -1.76
CA VAL A 100 -7.17 6.24 -1.73
C VAL A 100 -7.52 6.63 -0.28
N TRP A 101 -7.34 5.71 0.67
CA TRP A 101 -7.44 6.01 2.09
C TRP A 101 -6.11 6.52 2.65
N SER A 102 -5.03 5.76 2.43
CA SER A 102 -3.67 6.08 2.86
C SER A 102 -2.66 5.22 2.13
N ASN A 103 -1.50 5.78 1.79
CA ASN A 103 -0.41 5.04 1.15
C ASN A 103 0.18 3.94 2.04
N THR A 104 0.10 4.05 3.37
CA THR A 104 0.69 3.03 4.26
C THR A 104 -0.33 2.17 4.98
N ASN A 105 -1.52 2.72 5.28
CA ASN A 105 -2.54 2.07 6.12
C ASN A 105 -1.95 1.48 7.42
N LEU A 106 -0.89 2.09 7.94
CA LEU A 106 -0.11 1.55 9.06
C LEU A 106 -0.94 1.39 10.34
N ASP A 107 -1.97 2.23 10.50
CA ASP A 107 -2.89 2.19 11.64
C ASP A 107 -3.72 0.91 11.74
N VAL A 108 -3.82 0.13 10.65
CA VAL A 108 -4.51 -1.17 10.58
C VAL A 108 -3.69 -2.29 11.21
N ALA A 109 -2.37 -2.10 11.37
CA ALA A 109 -1.52 -3.10 12.00
C ALA A 109 -2.03 -3.42 13.42
N PRO A 110 -2.18 -4.71 13.79
CA PRO A 110 -2.61 -5.14 15.12
C PRO A 110 -1.44 -5.00 16.11
N ALA A 111 -0.95 -3.78 16.28
CA ALA A 111 0.22 -3.47 17.08
C ALA A 111 -0.16 -2.81 18.41
N GLY A 112 0.45 -3.27 19.49
CA GLY A 112 0.29 -2.76 20.85
C GLY A 112 1.63 -2.58 21.55
N ARG A 113 1.62 -2.61 22.89
CA ARG A 113 2.86 -2.63 23.68
C ARG A 113 3.73 -3.81 23.24
N ASP A 114 5.05 -3.58 23.25
CA ASP A 114 6.09 -4.55 22.90
C ASP A 114 6.06 -5.06 21.44
N THR A 115 5.25 -4.44 20.58
CA THR A 115 5.24 -4.74 19.14
C THR A 115 6.26 -3.86 18.41
N GLN A 116 7.11 -4.48 17.58
CA GLN A 116 7.94 -3.79 16.59
C GLN A 116 7.23 -3.82 15.23
N VAL A 117 7.01 -2.66 14.63
CA VAL A 117 6.38 -2.53 13.32
C VAL A 117 7.40 -1.98 12.33
N LEU A 118 7.67 -2.77 11.29
CA LEU A 118 8.47 -2.36 10.15
C LEU A 118 7.52 -1.93 9.02
N CYS A 119 7.48 -0.64 8.72
CA CYS A 119 6.69 -0.10 7.62
C CYS A 119 7.59 0.12 6.39
N LEU A 120 7.35 -0.63 5.32
CA LEU A 120 8.01 -0.42 4.04
C LEU A 120 7.19 0.60 3.23
N ASN A 121 7.74 1.78 2.98
CA ASN A 121 7.08 2.84 2.22
C ASN A 121 7.93 3.18 0.97
N PRO A 122 7.68 2.52 -0.17
CA PRO A 122 8.47 2.70 -1.38
C PRO A 122 8.37 4.11 -1.98
N ILE A 123 7.37 4.91 -1.56
CA ILE A 123 7.12 6.25 -2.08
C ILE A 123 7.71 7.34 -1.16
N ALA A 124 8.16 6.99 0.05
CA ALA A 124 8.64 7.97 1.04
C ALA A 124 9.87 8.78 0.56
N SER A 125 10.71 8.17 -0.27
CA SER A 125 12.03 8.70 -0.67
C SER A 125 12.10 9.05 -2.16
N VAL A 126 11.00 8.92 -2.90
CA VAL A 126 10.95 9.26 -4.32
C VAL A 126 10.75 10.76 -4.48
N GLU A 127 11.70 11.43 -5.14
CA GLU A 127 11.64 12.87 -5.44
C GLU A 127 10.57 13.15 -6.50
N ILE A 128 9.31 13.26 -6.08
CA ILE A 128 8.24 13.84 -6.89
C ILE A 128 8.28 15.35 -6.64
N ALA A 129 8.64 16.12 -7.66
CA ALA A 129 8.75 17.58 -7.57
C ALA A 129 7.48 18.19 -6.96
N LEU A 130 7.63 19.05 -5.95
CA LEU A 130 6.52 19.72 -5.27
C LEU A 130 5.62 20.53 -6.23
N ALA A 131 6.19 20.99 -7.36
CA ALA A 131 5.49 21.75 -8.39
C ALA A 131 4.67 20.87 -9.37
N SER A 132 4.74 19.54 -9.26
CA SER A 132 3.89 18.63 -10.02
C SER A 132 2.49 18.54 -9.38
N PRO A 133 1.40 18.33 -10.15
CA PRO A 133 0.08 18.00 -9.58
C PRO A 133 0.12 16.78 -8.63
N PHE A 134 1.11 15.89 -8.77
CA PHE A 134 1.34 14.77 -7.85
C PHE A 134 2.14 15.14 -6.58
N GLY A 135 2.79 16.31 -6.55
CA GLY A 135 3.61 16.78 -5.44
C GLY A 135 2.81 17.22 -4.21
N ALA A 136 1.65 17.85 -4.41
CA ALA A 136 0.71 18.17 -3.33
C ALA A 136 0.09 16.90 -2.73
N LEU A 137 -0.27 15.93 -3.58
CA LEU A 137 -0.76 14.62 -3.14
C LEU A 137 0.30 13.88 -2.30
N ARG A 138 1.59 13.98 -2.66
CA ARG A 138 2.71 13.46 -1.87
C ARG A 138 2.79 14.11 -0.48
N ALA A 139 2.69 15.43 -0.38
CA ALA A 139 2.78 16.14 0.90
C ALA A 139 1.64 15.72 1.86
N ILE A 140 0.44 15.53 1.32
CA ILE A 140 -0.72 15.00 2.05
C ILE A 140 -0.47 13.55 2.46
N ALA A 141 0.00 12.70 1.55
CA ALA A 141 0.30 11.29 1.84
C ALA A 141 1.40 11.12 2.91
N GLY A 142 2.45 11.95 2.86
CA GLY A 142 3.51 11.97 3.88
C GLY A 142 2.99 12.39 5.25
N SER A 143 2.09 13.37 5.30
CA SER A 143 1.44 13.83 6.53
C SER A 143 0.51 12.74 7.11
N ALA A 144 -0.23 12.04 6.27
CA ALA A 144 -1.06 10.90 6.67
C ALA A 144 -0.20 9.78 7.27
N ALA A 145 0.91 9.41 6.63
CA ALA A 145 1.83 8.38 7.12
C ALA A 145 2.46 8.74 8.48
N ALA A 146 2.74 10.03 8.72
CA ALA A 146 3.21 10.52 10.02
C ALA A 146 2.13 10.37 11.10
N LEU A 147 0.88 10.76 10.80
CA LEU A 147 -0.26 10.59 11.72
C LEU A 147 -0.54 9.12 12.05
N GLU A 148 -0.46 8.23 11.05
CA GLU A 148 -0.62 6.79 11.27
C GLU A 148 0.50 6.22 12.14
N THR A 149 1.73 6.67 11.92
CA THR A 149 2.89 6.31 12.75
C THR A 149 2.66 6.72 14.20
N LEU A 150 2.17 7.93 14.44
CA LEU A 150 1.80 8.39 15.78
C LEU A 150 0.66 7.57 16.38
N ALA A 151 -0.36 7.24 15.58
CA ALA A 151 -1.51 6.44 16.03
C ALA A 151 -1.15 4.98 16.39
N VAL A 152 -0.09 4.44 15.80
CA VAL A 152 0.45 3.12 16.17
C VAL A 152 1.37 3.25 17.39
N ARG A 153 2.21 4.28 17.45
CA ARG A 153 3.08 4.55 18.62
C ARG A 153 2.29 4.83 19.89
N SER A 154 1.14 5.51 19.80
CA SER A 154 0.27 5.76 20.94
C SER A 154 -0.33 4.48 21.55
N ARG A 155 -0.33 3.36 20.82
CA ARG A 155 -0.71 2.03 21.32
C ARG A 155 0.43 1.33 22.07
N GLY A 156 1.61 1.96 22.17
CA GLY A 156 2.81 1.42 22.79
C GLY A 156 3.74 0.66 21.84
N ALA A 157 3.43 0.64 20.53
CA ALA A 157 4.28 -0.03 19.54
C ALA A 157 5.48 0.84 19.14
N ARG A 158 6.57 0.20 18.76
CA ARG A 158 7.72 0.87 18.14
C ARG A 158 7.60 0.75 16.62
N VAL A 159 7.67 1.88 15.93
CA VAL A 159 7.54 1.93 14.47
C VAL A 159 8.85 2.39 13.85
N ARG A 160 9.37 1.60 12.93
CA ARG A 160 10.46 1.96 12.02
C ARG A 160 9.93 1.99 10.59
N MET A 161 10.01 3.16 9.95
CA MET A 161 9.69 3.32 8.54
C MET A 161 10.95 3.17 7.70
N LEU A 162 10.88 2.40 6.62
CA LEU A 162 11.94 2.22 5.65
C LEU A 162 11.44 2.65 4.27
N GLY A 163 12.11 3.64 3.69
CA GLY A 163 12.02 3.95 2.27
C GLY A 163 13.22 3.38 1.49
N PRO A 164 13.16 3.43 0.15
CA PRO A 164 14.30 3.05 -0.69
C PRO A 164 15.52 3.91 -0.34
N ALA A 165 16.71 3.30 -0.32
CA ALA A 165 17.96 4.03 -0.17
C ALA A 165 18.12 5.07 -1.30
N GLY A 166 18.84 6.17 -1.05
CA GLY A 166 18.88 7.32 -1.97
C GLY A 166 19.37 7.01 -3.38
N ASP A 167 20.29 6.05 -3.53
CA ASP A 167 20.72 5.51 -4.83
C ASP A 167 19.56 4.80 -5.54
N THR A 168 18.89 3.88 -4.85
CA THR A 168 17.75 3.11 -5.35
C THR A 168 16.56 4.03 -5.67
N ALA A 169 16.30 5.04 -4.83
CA ALA A 169 15.23 6.01 -5.03
C ALA A 169 15.45 6.86 -6.30
N ARG A 170 16.70 7.24 -6.61
CA ARG A 170 17.04 7.95 -7.86
C ARG A 170 16.80 7.07 -9.08
N VAL A 171 17.14 5.80 -9.00
CA VAL A 171 16.91 4.81 -10.07
C VAL A 171 15.42 4.57 -10.28
N MET A 172 14.63 4.49 -9.20
CA MET A 172 13.16 4.41 -9.28
C MET A 172 12.59 5.62 -10.02
N GLY A 173 13.12 6.82 -9.73
CA GLY A 173 12.70 8.06 -10.37
C GLY A 173 11.23 8.41 -10.11
N PRO A 174 10.71 9.48 -10.75
CA PRO A 174 9.38 9.99 -10.48
C PRO A 174 8.25 9.17 -11.12
N ASN A 175 8.55 8.33 -12.12
CA ASN A 175 7.56 7.49 -12.80
C ASN A 175 7.58 6.06 -12.25
N LEU A 176 6.78 5.81 -11.21
CA LEU A 176 6.67 4.51 -10.55
C LEU A 176 6.12 3.39 -11.46
N MET A 177 5.51 3.73 -12.59
CA MET A 177 5.00 2.78 -13.57
C MET A 177 6.00 2.47 -14.68
N ASN A 178 7.23 3.00 -14.62
CA ASN A 178 8.29 2.66 -15.55
C ASN A 178 8.87 1.26 -15.22
N PRO A 179 8.73 0.25 -16.08
CA PRO A 179 9.24 -1.09 -15.79
C PRO A 179 10.75 -1.23 -16.01
N ARG A 180 11.38 -0.29 -16.74
CA ARG A 180 12.78 -0.41 -17.19
C ARG A 180 13.78 -0.62 -16.04
N PRO A 181 13.75 0.14 -14.92
CA PRO A 181 14.73 -0.03 -13.85
C PRO A 181 14.38 -1.18 -12.88
N ARG A 182 13.39 -2.03 -13.17
CA ARG A 182 12.86 -3.02 -12.21
C ARG A 182 13.95 -3.88 -11.57
N ASP A 183 14.84 -4.45 -12.38
CA ASP A 183 15.87 -5.38 -11.87
C ASP A 183 16.91 -4.66 -11.00
N GLU A 184 17.28 -3.44 -11.38
CA GLU A 184 18.20 -2.60 -10.61
C GLU A 184 17.57 -2.15 -9.28
N VAL A 185 16.29 -1.77 -9.28
CA VAL A 185 15.54 -1.39 -8.07
C VAL A 185 15.39 -2.58 -7.13
N LEU A 186 15.09 -3.77 -7.66
CA LEU A 186 15.00 -5.01 -6.88
C LEU A 186 16.35 -5.35 -6.24
N ALA A 187 17.45 -5.25 -7.00
CA ALA A 187 18.79 -5.49 -6.49
C ALA A 187 19.19 -4.47 -5.40
N GLY A 188 18.88 -3.18 -5.59
CA GLY A 188 19.15 -2.12 -4.62
C GLY A 188 18.38 -2.31 -3.32
N GLY A 189 17.08 -2.62 -3.41
CA GLY A 189 16.24 -2.93 -2.25
C GLY A 189 16.70 -4.17 -1.49
N TYR A 190 17.10 -5.23 -2.20
CA TYR A 190 17.64 -6.45 -1.59
C TYR A 190 18.96 -6.16 -0.85
N ALA A 191 19.88 -5.42 -1.48
CA ALA A 191 21.14 -5.03 -0.87
C ALA A 191 20.93 -4.12 0.37
N GLN A 192 19.95 -3.22 0.33
CA GLN A 192 19.56 -2.41 1.49
C GLN A 192 19.04 -3.29 2.63
N GLY A 193 18.17 -4.26 2.33
CA GLY A 193 17.65 -5.22 3.32
C GLY A 193 18.78 -6.00 4.02
N LEU A 194 19.75 -6.49 3.25
CA LEU A 194 20.93 -7.18 3.79
C LEU A 194 21.74 -6.30 4.75
N ARG A 195 22.04 -5.05 4.35
CA ARG A 195 22.76 -4.10 5.22
C ARG A 195 22.02 -3.81 6.52
N LEU A 196 20.70 -3.63 6.45
CA LEU A 196 19.88 -3.34 7.62
C LEU A 196 19.67 -4.56 8.54
N GLY A 197 19.69 -5.77 7.97
CA GLY A 197 19.56 -7.03 8.69
C GLY A 197 20.89 -7.61 9.20
N GLY A 198 22.03 -6.97 8.92
CA GLY A 198 23.36 -7.47 9.28
C GLY A 198 23.87 -8.63 8.41
N GLY A 199 23.21 -8.91 7.28
CA GLY A 199 23.60 -9.94 6.32
C GLY A 199 24.68 -9.45 5.34
N ARG A 200 25.69 -10.28 5.08
CA ARG A 200 26.67 -10.04 4.00
C ARG A 200 26.01 -10.37 2.65
N PRO A 201 26.14 -9.54 1.61
CA PRO A 201 25.57 -9.87 0.29
C PRO A 201 26.15 -11.18 -0.24
N PRO A 202 25.35 -12.00 -0.95
CA PRO A 202 25.85 -13.21 -1.59
C PRO A 202 26.98 -12.80 -2.53
N SER A 203 28.15 -13.45 -2.39
CA SER A 203 29.27 -13.23 -3.30
C SER A 203 28.78 -13.54 -4.71
N ARG A 204 28.91 -12.57 -5.64
CA ARG A 204 28.72 -12.85 -7.07
C ARG A 204 29.64 -14.02 -7.42
N ALA A 205 29.07 -15.18 -7.73
CA ALA A 205 29.80 -16.28 -8.30
C ALA A 205 30.28 -15.80 -9.68
N THR A 206 31.57 -15.56 -9.80
CA THR A 206 32.25 -15.50 -11.08
C THR A 206 32.19 -16.90 -11.68
N ALA A 207 31.44 -17.06 -12.76
CA ALA A 207 31.59 -18.13 -13.72
C ALA A 207 31.93 -17.49 -15.06
#